data_AF-A0AAT9WJ68-F1
#
_entry.id   AF-A0AAT9WJ68-F1
#
_cell.length_a   1.000
_cell.length_b   1.000
_cell.length_c   1.000
_cell.angle_alpha   90.00
_cell.angle_beta   90.00
_cell.angle_gamma   90.00
#
_symmetry.space_group_name_H-M   'P 1'
#
loop_
_entity.id
_entity.type
_entity.pdbx_description
1 polymer ?
#
loop_
_entity_poly.entity_id
_entity_poly.type
_entity_poly.pdbx_seq_one_letter_code
_entity_poly.pdbx_strand_id
1 'polypeptide(L)' 'MSITDSSKEQGWDRGIGSVRAHSTPDPDLPPTPNPVPDDVPAPANAPVQEPKFPEPPIKAAREE' A
#
# COMPACT_ATOMS: atom_id res chain seq x y z
N MET A 1 -9.08 46.13 -5.19
CA MET A 1 -8.43 44.92 -5.75
C MET A 1 -8.34 43.88 -4.65
N SER A 2 -9.04 42.75 -4.78
CA SER A 2 -8.90 41.63 -3.83
C SER A 2 -8.80 40.35 -4.66
N ILE A 3 -7.58 39.88 -4.87
CA ILE A 3 -7.33 38.54 -5.42
C ILE A 3 -7.40 37.61 -4.22
N THR A 4 -8.52 36.90 -4.07
CA THR A 4 -8.56 35.72 -3.21
C THR A 4 -8.13 34.53 -4.06
N ASP A 5 -6.98 33.95 -3.70
CA ASP A 5 -6.39 32.71 -4.25
C ASP A 5 -7.32 31.52 -3.98
N SER A 6 -8.47 31.44 -4.64
CA SER A 6 -9.42 30.32 -4.58
C SER A 6 -9.00 29.15 -5.47
N SER A 7 -7.71 28.78 -5.49
CA SER A 7 -7.20 27.73 -6.38
C SER A 7 -6.44 26.59 -5.70
N LYS A 8 -6.44 26.52 -4.35
CA LYS A 8 -5.76 25.43 -3.62
C LYS A 8 -6.66 24.39 -2.94
N GLU A 9 -7.97 24.48 -3.10
CA GLU A 9 -8.91 23.53 -2.46
C GLU A 9 -9.26 22.34 -3.39
N GLN A 10 -9.07 22.48 -4.70
CA GLN A 10 -9.65 21.54 -5.70
C GLN A 10 -8.80 20.28 -5.98
N GLY A 11 -7.68 20.09 -5.29
CA GLY A 11 -6.76 18.98 -5.55
C GLY A 11 -7.26 17.60 -5.10
N TRP A 12 -8.10 17.56 -4.04
CA TRP A 12 -8.57 16.31 -3.42
C TRP A 12 -10.00 15.93 -3.82
N ASP A 13 -10.76 16.87 -4.39
CA ASP A 13 -12.20 16.69 -4.66
C ASP A 13 -12.48 15.94 -5.97
N ARG A 14 -11.53 15.91 -6.92
CA ARG A 14 -11.72 15.22 -8.22
C ARG A 14 -11.68 13.68 -8.16
N GLY A 15 -11.45 13.09 -6.99
CA GLY A 15 -11.31 11.63 -6.83
C GLY A 15 -12.40 10.95 -6.00
N ILE A 16 -13.30 11.69 -5.36
CA ILE A 16 -14.38 11.13 -4.52
C ILE A 16 -15.67 10.90 -5.32
N GLY A 17 -15.53 10.26 -6.48
CA GLY A 17 -16.68 9.62 -7.11
C GLY A 17 -17.15 8.48 -6.22
N SER A 18 -18.23 8.71 -5.45
CA SER A 18 -18.91 7.75 -4.57
C SER A 18 -17.95 6.87 -3.75
N VAL A 19 -17.61 7.30 -2.53
CA VAL A 19 -17.07 6.38 -1.52
C VAL A 19 -18.16 5.34 -1.26
N ARG A 20 -18.10 4.20 -1.96
CA ARG A 20 -19.01 3.07 -1.80
C ARG A 20 -18.72 2.48 -0.42
N ALA A 21 -19.48 2.89 0.58
CA ALA A 21 -19.46 2.23 1.88
C ALA A 21 -19.75 0.73 1.65
N HIS A 22 -18.90 -0.13 2.22
CA HIS A 22 -19.11 -1.57 2.15
C HIS A 22 -20.44 -1.89 2.87
N SER A 23 -21.44 -2.34 2.12
CA SER A 23 -22.72 -2.79 2.67
C SER A 23 -22.60 -4.23 3.11
N THR A 24 -23.06 -4.54 4.31
CA THR A 24 -23.21 -5.92 4.78
C THR A 24 -24.24 -6.63 3.88
N PRO A 25 -23.91 -7.76 3.26
CA PRO A 25 -24.86 -8.54 2.47
C PRO A 25 -26.08 -8.99 3.32
N ASP A 26 -27.24 -9.11 2.69
CA ASP A 26 -28.46 -9.63 3.31
C ASP A 26 -28.27 -11.11 3.72
N PRO A 27 -28.50 -11.49 4.99
CA PRO A 27 -28.31 -12.87 5.46
C PRO A 27 -29.31 -13.88 4.91
N ASP A 28 -30.49 -13.44 4.43
CA ASP A 28 -31.51 -14.32 3.85
C ASP A 28 -31.23 -14.61 2.37
N LEU A 29 -30.26 -13.89 1.77
CA LEU A 29 -29.80 -14.12 0.41
C LEU A 29 -28.54 -14.99 0.41
N PRO A 30 -28.39 -15.88 -0.60
CA PRO A 30 -27.15 -16.61 -0.75
C PRO A 30 -25.99 -15.61 -0.96
N PRO A 31 -24.79 -15.90 -0.42
CA PRO A 31 -23.64 -15.04 -0.62
C PRO A 31 -23.35 -14.89 -2.10
N THR A 32 -23.00 -13.67 -2.53
CA THR A 32 -22.55 -13.45 -3.90
C THR A 32 -21.30 -14.30 -4.15
N PRO A 33 -21.20 -14.98 -5.30
CA PRO A 33 -20.02 -15.76 -5.63
C PRO A 33 -18.79 -14.85 -5.61
N ASN A 34 -17.71 -15.32 -4.99
CA ASN A 34 -16.45 -14.62 -5.01
C ASN A 34 -15.98 -14.48 -6.46
N PRO A 35 -15.45 -13.32 -6.87
CA PRO A 35 -14.84 -13.21 -8.18
C PRO A 35 -13.72 -14.25 -8.29
N VAL A 36 -13.61 -14.87 -9.47
CA VAL A 36 -12.49 -15.75 -9.76
C VAL A 36 -11.22 -14.89 -9.73
N PRO A 37 -10.21 -15.22 -8.92
CA PRO A 37 -8.94 -14.50 -8.95
C PRO A 37 -8.36 -14.56 -10.36
N ASP A 38 -7.80 -13.45 -10.84
CA ASP A 38 -7.00 -13.48 -12.06
C ASP A 38 -5.88 -14.52 -11.91
N ASP A 39 -5.72 -15.38 -12.91
CA ASP A 39 -4.62 -16.33 -12.95
C ASP A 39 -3.33 -15.59 -13.35
N VAL A 40 -2.75 -14.92 -12.35
CA VAL A 40 -1.51 -14.16 -12.54
C VAL A 40 -0.34 -15.15 -12.54
N PRO A 41 0.48 -15.18 -13.61
CA PRO A 41 1.64 -16.05 -13.63
C PRO A 41 2.61 -15.71 -12.51
N ALA A 42 3.36 -16.72 -12.06
CA ALA A 42 4.40 -16.50 -11.07
C ALA A 42 5.39 -15.40 -11.53
N PRO A 43 5.91 -14.56 -10.62
CA PRO A 43 6.94 -13.59 -10.95
C PRO A 43 8.12 -14.29 -11.65
N ALA A 44 8.50 -13.79 -12.82
CA ALA A 44 9.58 -14.37 -13.62
C ALA A 44 10.95 -14.32 -12.90
N ASN A 45 11.10 -13.38 -11.97
CA ASN A 45 12.36 -13.10 -11.31
C ASN A 45 12.28 -13.47 -9.82
N ALA A 46 13.32 -14.16 -9.35
CA ALA A 46 13.52 -14.40 -7.93
C ALA A 46 13.87 -13.09 -7.18
N PRO A 47 13.65 -13.04 -5.85
CA PRO A 47 14.13 -11.93 -5.03
C PRO A 47 15.65 -11.74 -5.19
N VAL A 48 16.08 -10.47 -5.26
CA VAL A 48 17.51 -10.12 -5.31
C VAL A 48 18.09 -10.20 -3.89
N GLN A 49 19.31 -10.73 -3.75
CA GLN A 49 20.01 -10.74 -2.47
C GLN A 49 20.43 -9.33 -2.08
N GLU A 50 20.09 -8.92 -0.85
CA GLU A 50 20.51 -7.63 -0.32
C GLU A 50 22.04 -7.57 -0.09
N PRO A 51 22.68 -6.40 -0.27
CA PRO A 51 24.08 -6.21 0.07
C PRO A 51 24.32 -6.49 1.56
N LYS A 52 25.33 -7.31 1.87
CA LYS A 52 25.77 -7.48 3.25
C LYS A 52 26.58 -6.27 3.69
N PHE A 53 26.16 -5.62 4.76
CA PHE A 53 27.02 -4.65 5.44
C PHE A 53 28.22 -5.37 6.06
N PRO A 54 29.41 -4.74 6.06
CA PRO A 54 30.55 -5.28 6.79
C PRO A 54 30.19 -5.40 8.26
N GLU A 55 30.64 -6.48 8.90
CA GLU A 55 30.49 -6.63 10.33
C GLU A 55 31.25 -5.51 11.06
N PRO A 56 30.72 -4.98 12.17
CA PRO A 56 31.42 -3.98 12.97
C PRO A 56 32.72 -4.56 13.55
N PRO A 57 33.76 -3.72 13.78
CA PRO A 57 35.00 -4.18 14.39
C PRO A 57 34.76 -4.83 15.76
N ILE A 58 35.47 -5.92 16.03
CA ILE A 58 35.48 -6.56 17.35
C ILE A 58 36.21 -5.64 18.32
N LYS A 59 35.62 -5.37 19.49
CA LYS A 59 36.29 -4.59 20.55
C LYS A 59 37.54 -5.34 21.02
N ALA A 60 38.64 -4.62 21.21
CA ALA A 60 39.82 -5.19 21.86
C ALA A 60 39.42 -5.73 23.24
N ALA A 61 39.88 -6.94 23.57
CA ALA A 61 39.78 -7.44 24.93
C ALA A 61 40.46 -6.41 25.85
N ARG A 62 39.75 -5.97 26.89
CA ARG A 62 40.36 -5.17 27.95
C ARG A 62 41.37 -6.08 28.63
N GLU A 63 42.66 -5.83 28.44
CA GLU A 63 43.68 -6.39 29.33
C GLU A 63 43.50 -5.73 30.70
N GLU A 64 43.54 -6.56 31.75
CA GLU A 64 43.48 -6.24 33.20
C GLU A 64 42.09 -6.29 33.87
#